data_AF-A0A957FET8-F1
#
_entry.id   AF-A0A957FET8-F1
#
_cell.length_a   1.000
_cell.length_b   1.000
_cell.length_c   1.000
_cell.angle_alpha   90.00
_cell.angle_beta   90.00
_cell.angle_gamma   90.00
#
_symmetry.space_group_name_H-M   'P 1'
#
loop_
_entity.id
_entity.type
_entity.pdbx_description
1 polymer ?
#
loop_
_entity_poly.entity_id
_entity_poly.type
_entity_poly.pdbx_seq_one_letter_code
_entity_poly.pdbx_strand_id
1 'polypeptide(L)'
;MQSLGVQTVIYTDISRDGVLTGVNAAATAALAQATTLHVIASGGVATLDDIVRCHALAAQGVVGVITGRAIYDGRINLQEAFAILK
;
A
#
# COMPACT_ATOMS: atom_id res chain seq x y z
N MET A 1 1.51 -9.75 18.00
CA MET A 1 2.54 -9.79 16.94
C MET A 1 3.78 -9.00 17.33
N GLN A 2 3.68 -7.73 17.71
CA GLN A 2 4.84 -6.92 18.13
C GLN A 2 5.65 -7.56 19.27
N SER A 3 4.97 -8.06 20.31
CA SER A 3 5.62 -8.77 21.43
C SER A 3 6.31 -10.08 21.03
N LEU A 4 6.05 -10.59 19.82
CA LEU A 4 6.69 -11.77 19.26
C LEU A 4 7.88 -11.41 18.34
N GLY A 5 8.25 -10.13 18.27
CA GLY A 5 9.38 -9.65 17.46
C GLY A 5 9.05 -9.37 15.98
N VAL A 6 7.77 -9.44 15.58
CA VAL A 6 7.34 -9.02 14.24
C VAL A 6 7.57 -7.52 14.08
N GLN A 7 8.17 -7.10 12.96
CA GLN A 7 8.48 -5.69 12.67
C GLN A 7 7.67 -5.13 11.49
N THR A 8 7.24 -5.97 10.56
CA THR A 8 6.53 -5.55 9.34
C THR A 8 5.34 -6.44 9.09
N VAL A 9 4.24 -5.86 8.63
CA VAL A 9 3.04 -6.58 8.21
C VAL A 9 2.57 -6.11 6.84
N ILE A 10 1.96 -7.03 6.10
CA ILE A 10 1.21 -6.70 4.89
C ILE A 10 -0.26 -6.58 5.29
N TYR A 11 -0.85 -5.43 5.03
CA TYR A 11 -2.27 -5.18 5.22
C TYR A 11 -2.98 -5.26 3.88
N THR A 12 -3.74 -6.33 3.67
CA THR A 12 -4.58 -6.50 2.49
C THR A 12 -6.02 -6.10 2.80
N ASP A 13 -6.54 -5.06 2.15
CA ASP A 13 -7.98 -4.75 2.19
C ASP A 13 -8.71 -5.69 1.22
N ILE A 14 -9.20 -6.82 1.76
CA ILE A 14 -9.91 -7.86 1.00
C ILE A 14 -11.18 -7.30 0.33
N SER A 15 -11.83 -6.29 0.93
CA SER A 15 -13.04 -5.71 0.35
C SER A 15 -12.80 -4.96 -0.96
N ARG A 16 -11.53 -4.60 -1.23
CA ARG A 16 -11.09 -3.87 -2.43
C ARG A 16 -10.20 -4.71 -3.34
N ASP A 17 -9.77 -5.88 -2.88
CA ASP A 17 -8.85 -6.72 -3.64
C ASP A 17 -9.48 -7.21 -4.95
N GLY A 18 -8.73 -7.07 -6.04
CA GLY A 18 -9.21 -7.38 -7.39
C GLY A 18 -10.28 -6.45 -7.98
N VAL A 19 -10.85 -5.52 -7.19
CA VAL A 19 -11.92 -4.60 -7.63
C VAL A 19 -11.36 -3.30 -8.25
N LEU A 20 -10.06 -3.02 -8.07
CA LEU A 20 -9.35 -1.88 -8.65
C LEU A 20 -10.03 -0.53 -8.35
N THR A 21 -10.54 -0.37 -7.12
CA THR A 21 -11.26 0.82 -6.63
C THR A 21 -10.38 1.82 -5.88
N GLY A 22 -9.06 1.56 -5.83
CA GLY A 22 -8.08 2.38 -5.13
C GLY A 22 -7.71 1.83 -3.75
N VAL A 23 -6.48 2.12 -3.34
CA VAL A 23 -5.92 1.65 -2.06
C VAL A 23 -6.63 2.30 -0.89
N ASN A 24 -6.86 1.54 0.18
CA ASN A 24 -7.40 2.07 1.44
C ASN A 24 -6.31 2.76 2.27
N ALA A 25 -5.88 3.93 1.80
CA ALA A 25 -4.83 4.73 2.42
C ALA A 25 -5.17 5.09 3.88
N ALA A 26 -6.44 5.43 4.16
CA ALA A 26 -6.90 5.80 5.49
C ALA A 26 -6.80 4.64 6.49
N ALA A 27 -7.28 3.44 6.12
CA ALA A 27 -7.18 2.27 7.00
C ALA A 27 -5.72 1.83 7.18
N THR A 28 -4.92 1.90 6.12
CA THR A 28 -3.48 1.57 6.17
C THR A 28 -2.74 2.51 7.13
N ALA A 29 -3.00 3.82 7.03
CA ALA A 29 -2.45 4.83 7.93
C ALA A 29 -2.88 4.59 9.39
N ALA A 30 -4.16 4.33 9.62
CA ALA A 30 -4.69 4.06 10.95
C ALA A 30 -4.02 2.82 11.59
N LEU A 31 -3.82 1.74 10.82
CA LEU A 31 -3.12 0.55 11.31
C LEU A 31 -1.65 0.84 11.64
N ALA A 32 -0.96 1.59 10.78
CA ALA A 32 0.42 1.96 11.00
C ALA A 32 0.59 2.81 12.26
N GLN A 33 -0.28 3.80 12.48
CA GLN A 33 -0.25 4.67 13.66
C GLN A 33 -0.67 3.96 14.96
N ALA A 34 -1.55 2.95 14.86
CA ALA A 34 -2.00 2.18 16.03
C ALA A 34 -0.96 1.17 16.51
N THR A 35 0.13 0.97 15.78
CA THR A 35 1.17 0.00 16.10
C THR A 35 2.56 0.63 15.95
N THR A 36 3.59 -0.12 16.29
CA THR A 36 5.00 0.20 16.00
C THR A 36 5.50 -0.60 14.80
N LEU A 37 4.59 -1.26 14.08
CA LEU A 37 4.91 -2.10 12.93
C LEU A 37 4.99 -1.24 11.68
N HIS A 38 5.93 -1.58 10.81
CA HIS A 38 5.90 -1.12 9.44
C HIS A 38 4.74 -1.79 8.70
N VAL A 39 3.99 -1.00 7.93
CA VAL A 39 2.83 -1.49 7.18
C VAL A 39 3.09 -1.40 5.69
N ILE A 40 2.85 -2.49 4.97
CA ILE A 40 2.82 -2.53 3.51
C ILE A 40 1.35 -2.61 3.08
N ALA A 41 0.89 -1.62 2.32
CA ALA A 41 -0.48 -1.58 1.81
C ALA A 41 -0.68 -2.61 0.69
N SER A 42 -1.81 -3.31 0.68
CA SER A 42 -2.19 -4.27 -0.35
C SER A 42 -3.71 -4.28 -0.53
N GLY A 43 -4.18 -4.73 -1.70
CA GLY A 43 -5.60 -4.78 -2.04
C GLY A 43 -6.11 -3.46 -2.64
N GLY A 44 -6.66 -3.53 -3.85
CA GLY A 44 -7.38 -2.43 -4.50
C GLY A 44 -6.53 -1.37 -5.20
N VAL A 45 -5.19 -1.47 -5.20
CA VAL A 45 -4.33 -0.53 -5.95
C VAL A 45 -4.69 -0.53 -7.44
N ALA A 46 -4.98 0.65 -8.01
CA ALA A 46 -5.56 0.79 -9.33
C ALA A 46 -4.82 1.77 -10.24
N THR A 47 -4.15 2.77 -9.67
CA THR A 47 -3.57 3.92 -10.36
C THR A 47 -2.21 4.31 -9.77
N LEU A 48 -1.44 5.14 -10.48
CA LEU A 48 -0.22 5.75 -9.95
C LEU A 48 -0.51 6.67 -8.76
N ASP A 49 -1.67 7.33 -8.73
CA ASP A 49 -2.07 8.18 -7.60
C ASP A 49 -2.21 7.37 -6.30
N ASP A 50 -2.71 6.12 -6.37
CA ASP A 50 -2.74 5.22 -5.20
C ASP A 50 -1.35 5.02 -4.60
N ILE A 51 -0.33 4.89 -5.46
CA ILE A 51 1.07 4.71 -5.04
C ILE A 51 1.59 5.99 -4.38
N VAL A 52 1.30 7.16 -4.96
CA VAL A 52 1.66 8.47 -4.38
C VAL A 52 1.00 8.67 -3.01
N ARG A 53 -0.28 8.33 -2.88
CA ARG A 53 -1.00 8.41 -1.61
C ARG A 53 -0.38 7.49 -0.55
N CYS A 54 0.05 6.28 -0.90
CA CYS A 54 0.78 5.41 0.02
C CYS A 54 2.15 6.02 0.40
N HIS A 55 2.89 6.57 -0.56
CA HIS A 55 4.20 7.19 -0.30
C HIS A 55 4.10 8.38 0.66
N ALA A 56 3.06 9.21 0.54
CA ALA A 56 2.80 10.32 1.45
C ALA A 56 2.57 9.89 2.91
N LEU A 57 2.29 8.61 3.17
CA LEU A 57 2.09 8.04 4.51
C LEU A 57 3.38 7.47 5.12
N ALA A 58 4.54 7.65 4.48
CA ALA A 58 5.82 7.12 4.96
C ALA A 58 6.13 7.50 6.41
N ALA A 59 5.92 8.78 6.77
CA ALA A 59 6.14 9.28 8.13
C ALA A 59 5.19 8.66 9.18
N GLN A 60 4.11 8.00 8.75
CA GLN A 60 3.12 7.36 9.61
C GLN A 60 3.38 5.86 9.77
N GLY A 61 4.44 5.32 9.16
CA GLY A 61 4.84 3.91 9.26
C GLY A 61 4.43 3.04 8.06
N VAL A 62 3.88 3.64 6.99
CA VAL A 62 3.59 2.92 5.73
C VAL A 62 4.85 2.87 4.87
N VAL A 63 5.45 1.69 4.73
CA VAL A 63 6.77 1.53 4.10
C VAL A 63 6.71 0.95 2.68
N GLY A 64 5.53 0.61 2.19
CA GLY A 64 5.39 0.04 0.86
C GLY A 64 3.96 -0.16 0.42
N VAL A 65 3.82 -0.55 -0.85
CA VAL A 65 2.56 -0.91 -1.48
C VAL A 65 2.78 -2.11 -2.40
N ILE A 66 1.81 -3.03 -2.42
CA ILE A 66 1.77 -4.18 -3.34
C ILE A 66 0.70 -3.91 -4.38
N THR A 67 1.11 -3.93 -5.64
CA THR A 67 0.20 -3.87 -6.79
C THR A 67 0.35 -5.13 -7.63
N GLY A 68 -0.78 -5.75 -7.99
CA GLY A 68 -0.84 -6.96 -8.79
C GLY A 68 -1.60 -6.71 -10.09
N ARG A 69 -2.91 -6.95 -10.06
CA ARG A 69 -3.80 -6.84 -11.23
C ARG A 69 -3.65 -5.54 -12.02
N ALA A 70 -3.42 -4.40 -11.38
CA ALA A 70 -3.26 -3.13 -12.10
C ALA A 70 -2.03 -3.09 -13.03
N ILE A 71 -0.95 -3.81 -12.69
CA ILE A 71 0.19 -3.99 -13.60
C ILE A 71 -0.21 -4.94 -14.75
N TYR A 72 -0.81 -6.09 -14.43
CA TYR A 72 -1.19 -7.09 -15.43
C TYR A 72 -2.22 -6.56 -16.44
N ASP A 73 -3.14 -5.72 -15.99
CA ASP A 73 -4.17 -5.07 -16.82
C ASP A 73 -3.63 -3.82 -17.55
N GLY A 74 -2.34 -3.48 -17.39
CA GLY A 74 -1.70 -2.32 -18.04
C GLY A 74 -2.15 -0.96 -17.51
N ARG A 75 -2.87 -0.90 -16.38
CA ARG A 75 -3.36 0.35 -15.77
C ARG A 75 -2.26 1.14 -15.06
N ILE A 76 -1.26 0.41 -14.55
CA ILE A 76 -0.06 0.99 -13.97
C ILE A 76 1.12 0.53 -14.81
N ASN A 77 1.82 1.50 -15.39
CA ASN A 77 3.13 1.25 -15.96
C ASN A 77 4.17 1.19 -14.82
N LEU A 78 4.94 0.09 -14.77
CA LEU A 78 5.92 -0.12 -13.71
C LEU A 78 7.07 0.89 -13.76
N GLN A 79 7.54 1.26 -14.96
CA GLN A 79 8.60 2.25 -15.10
C GLN A 79 8.14 3.64 -14.60
N GLU A 80 6.91 4.05 -14.93
CA GLU A 80 6.32 5.29 -14.43
C GLU A 80 6.17 5.28 -12.91
N ALA A 81 5.72 4.17 -12.32
CA ALA A 81 5.62 4.02 -10.86
C ALA A 81 6.97 4.22 -10.15
N PHE A 82 8.07 3.71 -10.72
CA PHE A 82 9.40 3.98 -10.17
C PHE A 82 9.88 5.41 -10.43
N ALA A 83 9.50 6.02 -11.55
CA ALA A 83 9.93 7.37 -11.89
C ALA A 83 9.30 8.44 -10.97
N ILE A 84 8.04 8.27 -10.57
CA ILE A 84 7.32 9.24 -9.71
C ILE A 84 7.71 9.17 -8.23
N LEU A 85 8.45 8.15 -7.81
CA LEU A 85 8.88 7.93 -6.41
C LEU A 85 10.36 8.24 -6.17
N LYS A 86 11.05 8.81 -7.16
CA LYS A 86 12.45 9.25 -7.03
C LYS A 86 12.60 10.59 -6.35
#